data_AF-A0A939YI01-F1
#
_entry.id   AF-A0A939YI01-F1
#
_cell.length_a   1.000
_cell.length_b   1.000
_cell.length_c   1.000
_cell.angle_alpha   90.00
_cell.angle_beta   90.00
_cell.angle_gamma   90.00
#
_symmetry.space_group_name_H-M   'P 1'
#
loop_
_entity.id
_entity.type
_entity.pdbx_description
1 polymer ?
#
loop_
_entity_poly.entity_id
_entity_poly.type
_entity_poly.pdbx_seq_one_letter_code
_entity_poly.pdbx_strand_id
1 'polypeptide(L)'
;YALYPHMSVYENMAFGLRNRKMPEAEIRERVMKAAKMLDIVDYLDRKPKQMSGGQRQRVALGRALVRDPKVFLLDEPLSNLDAKLRATMRAEITALHKSLNTTFIYVTHDQVEAMTMGTRIVVMKLGYVQQIDTPMNLYNSPYNKFVAGFIGTPQMNFFDVTLNRDGDKVGVKFSNGDSIDVPYEALSKIDTAYLTGEVPVIFGIRPEHIEIGTDGDGLKFIVTGVERLGNETIIYGKLGDSLGEFTMKDEGNTIVVKLIDRDDLSVGDVVYARPKLSKLHFFDKETEITLIQKIPPYNTIEAEISNGTLKALGTEVRLPDALGKAAGNGGEAELIVPPQAIVKGDDFRLQVARIEKADGKNLAYLKNGDHYLFALVDDGVSEGDDYGFSILYDKITVKAGEQVLASPIDDEVSLQGRFSKKEMKENGERVLHFYYDIGDYTIEADKENGYKINSIDKDRCYDYTYRYAVDRDRIRTVPDGEDGLDVKILEKLDYGAVCYAKVQANDGQTFLIKIDKDHDGDRARIAFDGSDVSVYSTRIDMKLC
;
A
#
# COMPACT_ATOMS: atom_id res chain seq x y z
N TYR A 1 22.09 -23.16 13.21
CA TYR A 1 21.36 -23.13 14.49
C TYR A 1 22.29 -22.70 15.62
N ALA A 2 21.98 -21.59 16.30
CA ALA A 2 22.75 -21.11 17.44
C ALA A 2 22.37 -21.83 18.76
N LEU A 3 22.22 -23.16 18.74
CA LEU A 3 22.07 -23.95 19.97
C LEU A 3 23.45 -24.20 20.58
N TYR A 4 23.54 -24.17 21.90
CA TYR A 4 24.78 -24.50 22.59
C TYR A 4 24.99 -26.03 22.52
N PRO A 5 26.02 -26.52 21.80
CA PRO A 5 26.14 -27.94 21.48
C PRO A 5 26.52 -28.81 22.68
N HIS A 6 27.07 -28.19 23.72
CA HIS A 6 27.50 -28.86 24.96
C HIS A 6 26.38 -28.96 26.00
N MET A 7 25.32 -28.15 25.86
CA MET A 7 24.16 -28.11 26.75
C MET A 7 23.05 -29.08 26.28
N SER A 8 22.27 -29.62 27.22
CA SER A 8 21.04 -30.35 26.91
C SER A 8 19.96 -29.42 26.33
N VAL A 9 18.86 -29.99 25.83
CA VAL A 9 17.70 -29.22 25.38
C VAL A 9 17.11 -28.39 26.52
N TYR A 10 16.94 -28.98 27.71
CA TYR A 10 16.46 -28.26 28.90
C TYR A 10 17.37 -27.07 29.22
N GLU A 11 18.69 -27.29 29.24
CA GLU A 11 19.67 -26.24 29.52
C GLU A 11 19.66 -25.14 28.48
N ASN A 12 19.53 -25.48 27.19
CA ASN A 12 19.41 -24.52 26.10
C ASN A 12 18.21 -23.58 26.29
N MET A 13 17.06 -24.14 26.70
CA MET A 13 15.83 -23.38 26.97
C MET A 13 15.95 -22.57 28.27
N ALA A 14 16.44 -23.16 29.35
CA ALA A 14 16.58 -22.53 30.66
C ALA A 14 17.59 -21.38 30.69
N PHE A 15 18.63 -21.41 29.83
CA PHE A 15 19.76 -20.48 29.86
C PHE A 15 19.37 -19.00 29.96
N GLY A 16 18.43 -18.55 29.11
CA GLY A 16 17.99 -17.15 29.09
C GLY A 16 17.26 -16.72 30.37
N LEU A 17 16.52 -17.64 30.99
CA LEU A 17 15.80 -17.39 32.24
C LEU A 17 16.73 -17.38 33.45
N ARG A 18 17.73 -18.28 33.47
CA ARG A 18 18.79 -18.28 34.50
C ARG A 18 19.59 -16.99 34.50
N ASN A 19 19.90 -16.44 33.32
CA ASN A 19 20.58 -15.15 33.21
C ASN A 19 19.76 -13.98 33.78
N ARG A 20 18.42 -14.10 33.79
CA ARG A 20 17.50 -13.14 34.44
C ARG A 20 17.33 -13.41 35.94
N LYS A 21 18.09 -14.35 36.51
CA LYS A 21 18.04 -14.77 37.92
C LYS A 21 16.64 -15.24 38.37
N MET A 22 15.88 -15.83 37.45
CA MET A 22 14.57 -16.42 37.74
C MET A 22 14.72 -17.67 38.64
N PRO A 23 13.80 -17.91 39.59
CA PRO A 23 13.84 -19.12 40.43
C PRO A 23 13.73 -20.41 39.60
N GLU A 24 14.52 -21.45 39.93
CA GLU A 24 14.58 -22.69 39.15
C GLU A 24 13.23 -23.43 39.04
N ALA A 25 12.35 -23.29 40.04
CA ALA A 25 11.00 -23.85 39.99
C ALA A 25 10.16 -23.23 38.86
N GLU A 26 10.21 -21.90 38.71
CA GLU A 26 9.52 -21.17 37.65
C GLU A 26 10.14 -21.46 36.28
N ILE A 27 11.47 -21.59 36.22
CA ILE A 27 12.19 -22.00 35.01
C ILE A 27 11.69 -23.37 34.55
N ARG A 28 11.62 -24.34 35.45
CA ARG A 28 11.15 -25.70 35.14
C ARG A 28 9.73 -25.69 34.62
N GLU A 29 8.84 -24.92 35.24
CA GLU A 29 7.45 -24.78 34.78
C GLU A 29 7.37 -24.22 33.35
N ARG A 30 8.05 -23.10 33.09
CA ARG A 30 8.08 -22.46 31.76
C ARG A 30 8.69 -23.36 30.70
N VAL A 31 9.81 -24.03 31.00
CA VAL A 31 10.47 -24.97 30.09
C VAL A 31 9.56 -26.15 29.78
N MET A 32 8.90 -26.74 30.79
CA MET A 32 7.96 -27.84 30.58
C MET A 32 6.74 -27.42 29.77
N LYS A 33 6.18 -26.22 30.01
CA LYS A 33 5.07 -25.67 29.23
C LYS A 33 5.45 -25.52 27.76
N ALA A 34 6.59 -24.89 27.49
CA ALA A 34 7.10 -24.72 26.13
C ALA A 34 7.43 -26.07 25.46
N ALA A 35 8.02 -27.01 26.19
CA ALA A 35 8.36 -28.34 25.67
C ALA A 35 7.12 -29.16 25.30
N LYS A 36 6.01 -29.03 26.05
CA LYS A 36 4.72 -29.65 25.71
C LYS A 36 4.12 -29.04 24.44
N MET A 37 4.12 -27.71 24.33
CA MET A 37 3.60 -27.01 23.15
C MET A 37 4.33 -27.40 21.86
N LEU A 38 5.63 -27.68 21.97
CA LEU A 38 6.50 -28.01 20.84
C LEU A 38 6.70 -29.51 20.65
N ASP A 39 6.06 -30.35 21.47
CA ASP A 39 6.20 -31.81 21.43
C ASP A 39 7.68 -32.26 21.45
N ILE A 40 8.42 -31.76 22.44
CA ILE A 40 9.84 -32.07 22.66
C ILE A 40 10.17 -32.52 24.09
N VAL A 41 9.16 -32.92 24.87
CA VAL A 41 9.33 -33.33 26.28
C VAL A 41 10.33 -34.48 26.41
N ASP A 42 10.25 -35.49 25.54
CA ASP A 42 11.13 -36.67 25.56
C ASP A 42 12.57 -36.39 25.11
N TYR A 43 12.84 -35.16 24.66
CA TYR A 43 14.15 -34.73 24.18
C TYR A 43 14.87 -33.81 25.16
N LEU A 44 14.26 -33.44 26.29
CA LEU A 44 14.79 -32.46 27.24
C LEU A 44 16.21 -32.79 27.74
N ASP A 45 16.53 -34.07 27.92
CA ASP A 45 17.84 -34.53 28.40
C ASP A 45 18.86 -34.78 27.28
N ARG A 46 18.44 -34.70 26.01
CA ARG A 46 19.33 -34.93 24.86
C ARG A 46 20.16 -33.69 24.55
N LYS A 47 21.31 -33.90 23.91
CA LYS A 47 22.13 -32.82 23.34
C LYS A 47 21.77 -32.59 21.86
N PRO A 48 21.98 -31.37 21.30
CA PRO A 48 21.61 -31.04 19.92
C PRO A 48 22.17 -31.98 18.84
N LYS A 49 23.32 -32.61 19.08
CA LYS A 49 23.93 -33.60 18.15
C LYS A 49 23.13 -34.89 18.02
N GLN A 50 22.25 -35.20 18.98
CA GLN A 50 21.44 -36.42 19.03
C GLN A 50 20.03 -36.21 18.44
N MET A 51 19.81 -35.08 17.76
CA MET A 51 18.49 -34.63 17.29
C MET A 51 18.48 -34.43 15.77
N SER A 52 17.32 -34.62 15.15
CA SER A 52 17.09 -34.25 13.76
C SER A 52 17.10 -32.73 13.55
N GLY A 53 17.15 -32.27 12.30
CA GLY A 53 17.07 -30.83 11.98
C GLY A 53 15.82 -30.16 12.56
N GLY A 54 14.64 -30.78 12.37
CA GLY A 54 13.36 -30.26 12.84
C GLY A 54 13.27 -30.25 14.36
N GLN A 55 13.77 -31.30 15.02
CA GLN A 55 13.87 -31.34 16.48
C GLN A 55 14.75 -30.20 17.00
N ARG A 56 15.93 -29.97 16.41
CA ARG A 56 16.78 -28.82 16.80
C ARG A 56 16.07 -27.48 16.61
N GLN A 57 15.26 -27.36 15.57
CA GLN A 57 14.51 -26.14 15.31
C GLN A 57 13.39 -25.90 16.32
N ARG A 58 12.64 -26.95 16.69
CA ARG A 58 11.67 -26.88 17.80
C ARG A 58 12.36 -26.42 19.09
N VAL A 59 13.55 -26.92 19.40
CA VAL A 59 14.32 -26.43 20.57
C VAL A 59 14.69 -24.96 20.44
N ALA A 60 15.12 -24.50 19.27
CA ALA A 60 15.43 -23.09 19.04
C ALA A 60 14.21 -22.19 19.24
N LEU A 61 13.04 -22.61 18.76
CA LEU A 61 11.77 -21.92 18.99
C LEU A 61 11.38 -21.94 20.48
N GLY A 62 11.60 -23.07 21.16
CA GLY A 62 11.40 -23.21 22.60
C GLY A 62 12.22 -22.23 23.43
N ARG A 63 13.46 -21.94 23.03
CA ARG A 63 14.31 -20.93 23.68
C ARG A 63 13.72 -19.52 23.62
N ALA A 64 13.01 -19.19 22.54
CA ALA A 64 12.30 -17.92 22.42
C ALA A 64 11.01 -17.95 23.27
N LEU A 65 10.26 -19.06 23.19
CA LEU A 65 8.96 -19.22 23.83
C LEU A 65 9.00 -19.10 25.36
N VAL A 66 10.01 -19.68 26.01
CA VAL A 66 10.14 -19.63 27.47
C VAL A 66 10.30 -18.22 28.03
N ARG A 67 10.71 -17.25 27.20
CA ARG A 67 10.88 -15.84 27.58
C ARG A 67 9.58 -15.05 27.60
N ASP A 68 8.50 -15.59 27.01
CA ASP A 68 7.21 -14.93 26.89
C ASP A 68 7.31 -13.49 26.31
N PRO A 69 7.91 -13.31 25.13
CA PRO A 69 8.11 -11.98 24.56
C PRO A 69 6.83 -11.42 23.95
N LYS A 70 6.70 -10.08 23.94
CA LYS A 70 5.61 -9.39 23.23
C LYS A 70 5.68 -9.56 21.71
N VAL A 71 6.89 -9.74 21.16
CA VAL A 71 7.16 -9.87 19.73
C VAL A 71 8.17 -11.00 19.49
N PHE A 72 7.85 -11.89 18.55
CA PHE A 72 8.76 -12.90 18.02
C PHE A 72 9.38 -12.42 16.72
N LEU A 73 10.70 -12.47 16.62
CA LEU A 73 11.46 -12.17 15.40
C LEU A 73 12.11 -13.47 14.92
N LEU A 74 11.78 -13.89 13.70
CA LEU A 74 12.23 -15.14 13.09
C LEU A 74 12.92 -14.82 11.77
N ASP A 75 14.21 -15.14 11.68
CA ASP A 75 15.05 -14.87 10.50
C ASP A 75 15.37 -16.18 9.77
N GLU A 76 14.75 -16.38 8.62
CA GLU A 76 14.83 -17.57 7.76
C GLU A 76 14.91 -18.90 8.52
N PRO A 77 14.02 -19.17 9.48
CA PRO A 77 14.23 -20.27 10.41
C PRO A 77 14.20 -21.64 9.71
N LEU A 78 13.52 -21.77 8.56
CA LEU A 78 13.28 -23.03 7.84
C LEU A 78 14.26 -23.31 6.67
N SER A 79 15.14 -22.38 6.31
CA SER A 79 15.97 -22.45 5.10
C SER A 79 16.86 -23.70 5.01
N ASN A 80 17.31 -24.22 6.16
CA ASN A 80 18.21 -25.37 6.25
C ASN A 80 17.51 -26.74 6.33
N LEU A 81 16.18 -26.80 6.19
CA LEU A 81 15.41 -28.04 6.25
C LEU A 81 15.08 -28.59 4.86
N ASP A 82 14.84 -29.90 4.76
CA ASP A 82 14.30 -30.52 3.55
C ASP A 82 12.82 -30.15 3.33
N ALA A 83 12.33 -30.32 2.09
CA ALA A 83 10.98 -29.88 1.70
C ALA A 83 9.84 -30.48 2.55
N LYS A 84 9.93 -31.76 2.92
CA LYS A 84 8.90 -32.44 3.72
C LYS A 84 8.87 -31.88 5.13
N LEU A 85 10.04 -31.69 5.73
CA LEU A 85 10.15 -31.13 7.06
C LEU A 85 9.79 -29.65 7.10
N ARG A 86 10.10 -28.87 6.05
CA ARG A 86 9.63 -27.48 5.92
C ARG A 86 8.11 -27.40 5.95
N ALA A 87 7.41 -28.21 5.16
CA ALA A 87 5.94 -28.22 5.16
C ALA A 87 5.35 -28.49 6.55
N THR A 88 5.91 -29.46 7.27
CA THR A 88 5.50 -29.80 8.64
C THR A 88 5.74 -28.64 9.61
N MET A 89 6.95 -28.08 9.59
CA MET A 89 7.32 -26.99 10.49
C MET A 89 6.57 -25.68 10.21
N ARG A 90 6.21 -25.39 8.95
CA ARG A 90 5.33 -24.25 8.61
C ARG A 90 3.97 -24.38 9.31
N ALA A 91 3.35 -25.55 9.22
CA ALA A 91 2.08 -25.80 9.89
C ALA A 91 2.18 -25.64 11.41
N GLU A 92 3.28 -26.11 12.01
CA GLU A 92 3.54 -25.96 13.45
C GLU A 92 3.72 -24.49 13.86
N ILE A 93 4.48 -23.70 13.11
CA ILE A 93 4.68 -22.27 13.41
C ILE A 93 3.35 -21.51 13.28
N THR A 94 2.56 -21.79 12.24
CA THR A 94 1.23 -21.18 12.07
C THR A 94 0.28 -21.56 13.22
N ALA A 95 0.29 -22.81 13.67
CA ALA A 95 -0.49 -23.25 14.83
C ALA A 95 -0.02 -22.55 16.12
N LEU A 96 1.29 -22.43 16.31
CA LEU A 96 1.88 -21.74 17.46
C LEU A 96 1.45 -20.27 17.49
N HIS A 97 1.59 -19.55 16.37
CA HIS A 97 1.16 -18.15 16.24
C HIS A 97 -0.31 -17.97 16.63
N LYS A 98 -1.21 -18.84 16.13
CA LYS A 98 -2.63 -18.83 16.50
C LYS A 98 -2.87 -19.09 17.98
N SER A 99 -2.10 -19.98 18.60
CA SER A 99 -2.26 -20.35 20.01
C SER A 99 -1.75 -19.28 20.99
N LEU A 100 -0.69 -18.56 20.62
CA LEU A 100 -0.07 -17.55 21.49
C LEU A 100 -0.72 -16.18 21.36
N ASN A 101 -1.29 -15.87 20.18
CA ASN A 101 -1.88 -14.56 19.89
C ASN A 101 -0.92 -13.38 20.17
N THR A 102 0.36 -13.58 19.90
CA THR A 102 1.43 -12.58 20.03
C THR A 102 1.94 -12.17 18.65
N THR A 103 2.57 -11.00 18.52
CA THR A 103 3.09 -10.51 17.24
C THR A 103 4.29 -11.32 16.74
N PHE A 104 4.26 -11.76 15.48
CA PHE A 104 5.37 -12.44 14.80
C PHE A 104 5.85 -11.60 13.61
N ILE A 105 7.17 -11.42 13.51
CA ILE A 105 7.83 -10.92 12.30
C ILE A 105 8.71 -12.06 11.77
N TYR A 106 8.41 -12.50 10.55
CA TYR A 106 9.05 -13.64 9.90
C TYR A 106 9.69 -13.18 8.60
N VAL A 107 11.01 -13.39 8.46
CA VAL A 107 11.79 -13.06 7.28
C VAL A 107 12.08 -14.33 6.49
N THR A 108 11.85 -14.29 5.17
CA THR A 108 12.10 -15.42 4.27
C THR A 108 12.27 -14.95 2.83
N HIS A 109 13.02 -15.72 2.05
CA HIS A 109 13.08 -15.63 0.60
C HIS A 109 12.12 -16.62 -0.10
N ASP A 110 11.46 -17.51 0.65
CA ASP A 110 10.54 -18.51 0.10
C ASP A 110 9.12 -17.94 0.02
N GLN A 111 8.59 -17.85 -1.20
CA GLN A 111 7.26 -17.31 -1.46
C GLN A 111 6.16 -18.18 -0.82
N VAL A 112 6.33 -19.50 -0.80
CA VAL A 112 5.32 -20.42 -0.25
C VAL A 112 5.25 -20.24 1.26
N GLU A 113 6.38 -20.01 1.94
CA GLU A 113 6.39 -19.63 3.35
C GLU A 113 5.60 -18.33 3.58
N ALA A 114 5.92 -17.27 2.84
CA ALA A 114 5.24 -15.98 2.96
C ALA A 114 3.72 -16.11 2.71
N MET A 115 3.34 -16.78 1.62
CA MET A 115 1.94 -16.91 1.19
C MET A 115 1.08 -17.77 2.12
N THR A 116 1.67 -18.78 2.78
CA THR A 116 0.91 -19.73 3.62
C THR A 116 0.87 -19.35 5.10
N MET A 117 1.82 -18.54 5.57
CA MET A 117 1.97 -18.18 6.98
C MET A 117 1.63 -16.71 7.28
N GLY A 118 1.80 -15.81 6.30
CA GLY A 118 1.63 -14.38 6.50
C GLY A 118 0.17 -13.96 6.68
N THR A 119 -0.10 -13.17 7.71
CA THR A 119 -1.35 -12.39 7.82
C THR A 119 -1.29 -11.16 6.90
N ARG A 120 -0.12 -10.52 6.88
CA ARG A 120 0.33 -9.52 5.92
C ARG A 120 1.76 -9.84 5.51
N ILE A 121 2.13 -9.47 4.31
CA ILE A 121 3.47 -9.66 3.75
C ILE A 121 4.00 -8.29 3.33
N VAL A 122 5.25 -8.01 3.68
CA VAL A 122 6.01 -6.84 3.24
C VAL A 122 6.98 -7.32 2.16
N VAL A 123 6.71 -7.00 0.89
CA VAL A 123 7.62 -7.32 -0.21
C VAL A 123 8.66 -6.21 -0.30
N MET A 124 9.94 -6.56 -0.31
CA MET A 124 11.04 -5.60 -0.36
C MET A 124 12.00 -5.89 -1.51
N LYS A 125 12.55 -4.83 -2.11
CA LYS A 125 13.57 -4.89 -3.16
C LYS A 125 14.61 -3.81 -2.90
N LEU A 126 15.89 -4.18 -2.86
CA LEU A 126 17.02 -3.24 -2.66
C LEU A 126 16.86 -2.31 -1.45
N GLY A 127 16.26 -2.81 -0.35
CA GLY A 127 16.01 -2.05 0.86
C GLY A 127 14.70 -1.24 0.87
N TYR A 128 13.99 -1.14 -0.25
CA TYR A 128 12.73 -0.41 -0.37
C TYR A 128 11.53 -1.34 -0.32
N VAL A 129 10.52 -0.97 0.48
CA VAL A 129 9.22 -1.63 0.47
C VAL A 129 8.55 -1.39 -0.87
N GLN A 130 8.15 -2.48 -1.53
CA GLN A 130 7.45 -2.46 -2.81
C GLN A 130 5.94 -2.49 -2.61
N GLN A 131 5.46 -3.33 -1.70
CA GLN A 131 4.04 -3.45 -1.36
C GLN A 131 3.88 -4.13 0.01
N ILE A 132 2.88 -3.69 0.77
CA ILE A 132 2.47 -4.33 2.03
C ILE A 132 0.99 -4.67 1.96
N ASP A 133 0.65 -5.94 1.84
CA ASP A 133 -0.75 -6.36 1.75
C ASP A 133 -0.93 -7.79 2.28
N THR A 134 -2.16 -8.29 2.25
CA THR A 134 -2.47 -9.70 2.47
C THR A 134 -1.87 -10.56 1.34
N PRO A 135 -1.58 -11.85 1.59
CA PRO A 135 -1.02 -12.73 0.57
C PRO A 135 -1.80 -12.72 -0.75
N MET A 136 -3.13 -12.85 -0.67
CA MET A 136 -3.97 -12.91 -1.87
C MET A 136 -4.06 -11.57 -2.60
N ASN A 137 -3.96 -10.45 -1.90
CA ASN A 137 -3.93 -9.15 -2.57
C ASN A 137 -2.60 -8.91 -3.29
N LEU A 138 -1.46 -9.31 -2.72
CA LEU A 138 -0.17 -9.25 -3.43
C LEU A 138 -0.20 -10.07 -4.72
N TYR A 139 -0.86 -11.23 -4.69
CA TYR A 139 -0.98 -12.10 -5.84
C TYR A 139 -1.99 -11.57 -6.89
N ASN A 140 -3.17 -11.11 -6.45
CA ASN A 140 -4.27 -10.69 -7.34
C ASN A 140 -4.20 -9.23 -7.79
N SER A 141 -3.53 -8.36 -7.04
CA SER A 141 -3.46 -6.92 -7.28
C SER A 141 -2.05 -6.40 -6.97
N PRO A 142 -1.03 -6.87 -7.70
CA PRO A 142 0.34 -6.39 -7.53
C PRO A 142 0.46 -4.93 -7.94
N TYR A 143 1.12 -4.12 -7.11
CA TYR A 143 1.27 -2.67 -7.32
C TYR A 143 2.23 -2.34 -8.47
N ASN A 144 3.21 -3.20 -8.71
CA ASN A 144 4.18 -3.04 -9.79
C ASN A 144 4.56 -4.40 -10.40
N LYS A 145 5.22 -4.34 -11.56
CA LYS A 145 5.68 -5.51 -12.31
C LYS A 145 6.58 -6.42 -11.49
N PHE A 146 7.43 -5.86 -10.62
CA PHE A 146 8.32 -6.65 -9.76
C PHE A 146 7.50 -7.54 -8.81
N VAL A 147 6.53 -6.99 -8.08
CA VAL A 147 5.66 -7.79 -7.20
C VAL A 147 4.88 -8.83 -8.01
N ALA A 148 4.39 -8.44 -9.19
CA ALA A 148 3.63 -9.31 -10.08
C ALA A 148 4.45 -10.53 -10.56
N GLY A 149 5.72 -10.32 -10.91
CA GLY A 149 6.64 -11.37 -11.36
C GLY A 149 7.31 -12.13 -10.22
N PHE A 150 7.45 -11.50 -9.05
CA PHE A 150 8.06 -12.11 -7.87
C PHE A 150 7.08 -13.01 -7.11
N ILE A 151 5.79 -12.69 -7.05
CA ILE A 151 4.80 -13.51 -6.32
C ILE A 151 4.08 -14.45 -7.27
N GLY A 152 4.25 -15.76 -7.05
CA GLY A 152 3.59 -16.82 -7.82
C GLY A 152 4.59 -17.73 -8.52
N THR A 153 4.25 -19.01 -8.64
CA THR A 153 5.08 -19.99 -9.35
C THR A 153 4.17 -20.89 -10.21
N PRO A 154 4.36 -20.93 -11.55
CA PRO A 154 5.37 -20.19 -12.32
C PRO A 154 5.15 -18.66 -12.31
N GLN A 155 6.16 -17.91 -12.76
CA GLN A 155 6.11 -16.44 -12.77
C GLN A 155 5.07 -15.93 -13.79
N MET A 156 4.59 -14.70 -13.57
CA MET A 156 3.69 -14.03 -14.50
C MET A 156 4.36 -13.83 -15.87
N ASN A 157 3.62 -14.06 -16.96
CA ASN A 157 4.08 -13.73 -18.31
C ASN A 157 3.97 -12.23 -18.54
N PHE A 158 4.96 -11.63 -19.20
CA PHE A 158 4.97 -10.20 -19.53
C PHE A 158 5.24 -9.97 -21.01
N PHE A 159 4.47 -9.08 -21.63
CA PHE A 159 4.56 -8.75 -23.04
C PHE A 159 4.50 -7.23 -23.24
N ASP A 160 5.29 -6.72 -24.16
CA ASP A 160 5.20 -5.32 -24.57
C ASP A 160 4.06 -5.15 -25.58
N VAL A 161 3.14 -4.24 -25.26
CA VAL A 161 1.93 -3.98 -26.03
C VAL A 161 1.65 -2.48 -26.19
N THR A 162 0.79 -2.13 -27.12
CA THR A 162 0.06 -0.85 -27.12
C THR A 162 -1.44 -1.11 -27.01
N LEU A 163 -2.17 -0.18 -26.39
CA LEU A 163 -3.62 -0.27 -26.20
C LEU A 163 -4.29 0.78 -27.06
N ASN A 164 -5.19 0.37 -27.96
CA ASN A 164 -5.97 1.31 -28.76
C ASN A 164 -7.46 1.06 -28.57
N ARG A 165 -8.19 2.06 -28.09
CA ARG A 165 -9.63 1.95 -27.91
C ARG A 165 -10.37 2.24 -29.21
N ASP A 166 -11.33 1.37 -29.54
CA ASP A 166 -12.32 1.56 -30.59
C ASP A 166 -13.72 1.24 -30.03
N GLY A 167 -14.49 2.28 -29.71
CA GLY A 167 -15.82 2.14 -29.11
C GLY A 167 -15.81 1.41 -27.76
N ASP A 168 -16.46 0.25 -27.72
CA ASP A 168 -16.60 -0.61 -26.54
C ASP A 168 -15.48 -1.66 -26.42
N LYS A 169 -14.49 -1.63 -27.32
CA LYS A 169 -13.36 -2.54 -27.35
C LYS A 169 -12.04 -1.80 -27.22
N VAL A 170 -11.05 -2.51 -26.71
CA VAL A 170 -9.65 -2.09 -26.67
C VAL A 170 -8.83 -3.17 -27.36
N GLY A 171 -8.20 -2.81 -28.48
CA GLY A 171 -7.23 -3.65 -29.14
C GLY A 171 -5.92 -3.63 -28.37
N VAL A 172 -5.49 -4.79 -27.89
CA VAL A 172 -4.19 -5.01 -27.26
C VAL A 172 -3.24 -5.53 -28.33
N LYS A 173 -2.36 -4.67 -28.83
CA LYS A 173 -1.44 -4.99 -29.93
C LYS A 173 -0.06 -5.33 -29.38
N PHE A 174 0.41 -6.54 -29.68
CA PHE A 174 1.71 -7.04 -29.25
C PHE A 174 2.83 -6.57 -30.18
N SER A 175 4.04 -6.48 -29.65
CA SER A 175 5.22 -6.07 -30.41
C SER A 175 5.55 -6.99 -31.60
N ASN A 176 5.10 -8.25 -31.57
CA ASN A 176 5.24 -9.21 -32.67
C ASN A 176 4.21 -9.02 -33.79
N GLY A 177 3.26 -8.09 -33.63
CA GLY A 177 2.20 -7.79 -34.60
C GLY A 177 0.85 -8.46 -34.32
N ASP A 178 0.79 -9.42 -33.40
CA ASP A 178 -0.46 -10.05 -32.98
C ASP A 178 -1.35 -9.07 -32.20
N SER A 179 -2.65 -9.34 -32.15
CA SER A 179 -3.58 -8.52 -31.38
C SER A 179 -4.72 -9.35 -30.80
N ILE A 180 -5.21 -8.94 -29.63
CA ILE A 180 -6.46 -9.42 -29.05
C ILE A 180 -7.37 -8.25 -28.73
N ASP A 181 -8.68 -8.45 -28.87
CA ASP A 181 -9.69 -7.48 -28.44
C ASP A 181 -10.15 -7.78 -27.02
N VAL A 182 -10.20 -6.75 -26.19
CA VAL A 182 -10.70 -6.80 -24.82
C VAL A 182 -11.86 -5.80 -24.69
N PRO A 183 -12.97 -6.14 -24.02
CA PRO A 183 -14.02 -5.17 -23.71
C PRO A 183 -13.46 -4.00 -22.89
N TYR A 184 -13.76 -2.76 -23.29
CA TYR A 184 -13.31 -1.55 -22.57
C TYR A 184 -13.71 -1.58 -21.10
N GLU A 185 -14.86 -2.16 -20.76
CA GLU A 185 -15.31 -2.31 -19.37
C GLU A 185 -14.24 -2.98 -18.47
N ALA A 186 -13.53 -3.99 -18.98
CA ALA A 186 -12.48 -4.68 -18.24
C ALA A 186 -11.24 -3.80 -17.99
N LEU A 187 -11.04 -2.76 -18.80
CA LEU A 187 -9.91 -1.83 -18.77
C LEU A 187 -10.32 -0.41 -18.41
N SER A 188 -11.55 -0.23 -17.91
CA SER A 188 -12.16 1.08 -17.64
C SER A 188 -11.37 1.94 -16.63
N LYS A 189 -10.55 1.31 -15.78
CA LYS A 189 -9.68 1.99 -14.80
C LYS A 189 -8.37 2.51 -15.38
N ILE A 190 -8.00 2.08 -16.59
CA ILE A 190 -6.80 2.58 -17.26
C ILE A 190 -7.11 4.00 -17.75
N ASP A 191 -6.21 4.93 -17.44
CA ASP A 191 -6.27 6.31 -17.91
C ASP A 191 -6.34 6.33 -19.46
N THR A 192 -7.23 7.14 -20.01
CA THR A 192 -7.51 7.21 -21.45
C THR A 192 -6.28 7.61 -22.25
N ALA A 193 -5.30 8.30 -21.65
CA ALA A 193 -4.02 8.61 -22.28
C ALA A 193 -3.24 7.36 -22.73
N TYR A 194 -3.43 6.22 -22.08
CA TYR A 194 -2.81 4.94 -22.48
C TYR A 194 -3.56 4.22 -23.60
N LEU A 195 -4.78 4.65 -23.93
CA LEU A 195 -5.68 3.94 -24.85
C LEU A 195 -5.65 4.49 -26.29
N THR A 196 -4.59 5.24 -26.64
CA THR A 196 -4.40 5.92 -27.94
C THR A 196 -3.69 5.07 -29.00
N GLY A 197 -3.11 3.94 -28.60
CA GLY A 197 -2.26 3.09 -29.43
C GLY A 197 -0.80 3.54 -29.53
N GLU A 198 -0.45 4.69 -28.93
CA GLU A 198 0.89 5.30 -29.04
C GLU A 198 1.79 4.99 -27.83
N VAL A 199 1.20 4.94 -26.64
CA VAL A 199 1.94 4.75 -25.38
C VAL A 199 2.24 3.27 -25.17
N PRO A 200 3.52 2.88 -24.99
CA PRO A 200 3.88 1.50 -24.71
C PRO A 200 3.46 1.10 -23.29
N VAL A 201 2.91 -0.11 -23.17
CA VAL A 201 2.41 -0.71 -21.93
C VAL A 201 2.95 -2.13 -21.80
N ILE A 202 3.14 -2.60 -20.58
CA ILE A 202 3.47 -4.00 -20.30
C ILE A 202 2.19 -4.73 -19.94
N PHE A 203 1.77 -5.68 -20.79
CA PHE A 203 0.71 -6.62 -20.49
C PHE A 203 1.25 -7.78 -19.63
N GLY A 204 0.55 -8.11 -18.56
CA GLY A 204 0.86 -9.20 -17.65
C GLY A 204 -0.29 -10.20 -17.52
N ILE A 205 0.00 -11.49 -17.58
CA ILE A 205 -0.98 -12.55 -17.33
C ILE A 205 -0.34 -13.77 -16.67
N ARG A 206 -0.99 -14.30 -15.63
CA ARG A 206 -0.47 -15.48 -14.91
C ARG A 206 -0.66 -16.75 -15.75
N PRO A 207 0.28 -17.71 -15.70
CA PRO A 207 0.19 -18.97 -16.44
C PRO A 207 -1.14 -19.73 -16.28
N GLU A 208 -1.70 -19.75 -15.07
CA GLU A 208 -2.96 -20.40 -14.71
C GLU A 208 -4.21 -19.62 -15.14
N HIS A 209 -4.03 -18.38 -15.61
CA HIS A 209 -5.10 -17.53 -16.14
C HIS A 209 -5.15 -17.53 -17.67
N ILE A 210 -4.39 -18.43 -18.31
CA ILE A 210 -4.41 -18.67 -19.75
C ILE A 210 -5.14 -19.98 -20.01
N GLU A 211 -6.15 -19.93 -20.85
CA GLU A 211 -6.83 -21.11 -21.39
C GLU A 211 -6.28 -21.43 -22.78
N ILE A 212 -6.43 -22.68 -23.21
CA ILE A 212 -6.05 -23.06 -24.58
C ILE A 212 -7.29 -22.96 -25.46
N GLY A 213 -7.26 -22.03 -26.41
CA GLY A 213 -8.26 -21.84 -27.44
C GLY A 213 -8.05 -22.73 -28.66
N THR A 214 -8.96 -22.59 -29.63
CA THR A 214 -8.88 -23.20 -30.97
C THR A 214 -8.36 -22.19 -31.99
N ASP A 215 -8.29 -22.58 -33.26
CA ASP A 215 -7.81 -21.71 -34.35
C ASP A 215 -8.54 -20.35 -34.38
N GLY A 216 -7.77 -19.26 -34.23
CA GLY A 216 -8.28 -17.89 -34.17
C GLY A 216 -8.83 -17.43 -32.80
N ASP A 217 -8.83 -18.27 -31.77
CA ASP A 217 -9.29 -17.93 -30.41
C ASP A 217 -8.11 -17.67 -29.46
N GLY A 218 -7.49 -16.48 -29.60
CA GLY A 218 -6.41 -16.00 -28.72
C GLY A 218 -5.07 -15.79 -29.44
N LEU A 219 -3.99 -15.78 -28.67
CA LEU A 219 -2.62 -15.56 -29.15
C LEU A 219 -2.00 -16.88 -29.62
N LYS A 220 -1.61 -16.95 -30.89
CA LYS A 220 -0.98 -18.14 -31.45
C LYS A 220 0.41 -18.38 -30.85
N PHE A 221 0.69 -19.60 -30.44
CA PHE A 221 2.02 -20.00 -29.99
C PHE A 221 2.35 -21.45 -30.34
N ILE A 222 3.65 -21.73 -30.44
CA ILE A 222 4.19 -23.07 -30.69
C ILE A 222 4.72 -23.63 -29.38
N VAL A 223 4.32 -24.84 -29.01
CA VAL A 223 4.80 -25.53 -27.81
C VAL A 223 6.27 -25.90 -27.99
N THR A 224 7.12 -25.43 -27.08
CA THR A 224 8.58 -25.70 -27.08
C THR A 224 8.99 -26.64 -25.94
N GLY A 225 8.17 -26.76 -24.88
CA GLY A 225 8.43 -27.64 -23.75
C GLY A 225 7.15 -28.01 -23.01
N VAL A 226 7.15 -29.21 -22.41
CA VAL A 226 6.02 -29.73 -21.64
C VAL A 226 6.57 -30.40 -20.37
N GLU A 227 6.17 -29.88 -19.21
CA GLU A 227 6.48 -30.47 -17.89
C GLU A 227 5.21 -31.03 -17.26
N ARG A 228 5.14 -32.35 -17.10
CA ARG A 228 4.01 -33.04 -16.48
C ARG A 228 4.31 -33.31 -15.00
N LEU A 229 3.56 -32.69 -14.10
CA LEU A 229 3.75 -32.77 -12.65
C LEU A 229 2.71 -33.66 -11.95
N GLY A 230 1.90 -34.38 -12.72
CA GLY A 230 0.82 -35.23 -12.22
C GLY A 230 -0.54 -34.60 -12.48
N ASN A 231 -1.05 -33.80 -11.55
CA ASN A 231 -2.33 -33.08 -11.69
C ASN A 231 -2.22 -31.76 -12.46
N GLU A 232 -1.00 -31.30 -12.73
CA GLU A 232 -0.71 -30.06 -13.44
C GLU A 232 0.28 -30.32 -14.57
N THR A 233 0.11 -29.61 -15.67
CA THR A 233 1.04 -29.56 -16.80
C THR A 233 1.46 -28.12 -17.04
N ILE A 234 2.77 -27.87 -17.03
CA ILE A 234 3.35 -26.58 -17.40
C ILE A 234 3.78 -26.66 -18.86
N ILE A 235 3.22 -25.79 -19.68
CA ILE A 235 3.53 -25.66 -21.10
C ILE A 235 4.44 -24.45 -21.27
N TYR A 236 5.55 -24.65 -21.98
CA TYR A 236 6.43 -23.58 -22.44
C TYR A 236 6.22 -23.42 -23.93
N GLY A 237 6.13 -22.19 -24.39
CA GLY A 237 5.89 -21.88 -25.79
C GLY A 237 6.53 -20.59 -26.27
N LYS A 238 6.48 -20.37 -27.59
CA LYS A 238 6.94 -19.16 -28.25
C LYS A 238 5.82 -18.57 -29.11
N LEU A 239 5.56 -17.28 -28.96
CA LEU A 239 4.63 -16.52 -29.80
C LEU A 239 5.19 -16.38 -31.22
N GLY A 240 4.31 -16.44 -32.23
CA GLY A 240 4.64 -16.24 -33.65
C GLY A 240 4.66 -17.51 -34.51
N ASP A 241 5.02 -17.33 -35.79
CA ASP A 241 4.77 -18.30 -36.86
C ASP A 241 5.90 -19.31 -37.17
N SER A 242 7.06 -19.22 -36.50
CA SER A 242 8.16 -20.17 -36.76
C SER A 242 9.02 -20.49 -35.53
N LEU A 243 9.43 -21.76 -35.44
CA LEU A 243 10.49 -22.25 -34.56
C LEU A 243 11.85 -21.79 -35.11
N GLY A 244 12.17 -20.50 -35.00
CA GLY A 244 13.54 -20.00 -35.19
C GLY A 244 14.49 -20.51 -34.10
N GLU A 245 15.80 -20.38 -34.29
CA GLU A 245 16.80 -20.71 -33.25
C GLU A 245 16.50 -19.97 -31.93
N PHE A 246 16.56 -20.68 -30.80
CA PHE A 246 16.48 -20.09 -29.47
C PHE A 246 17.65 -19.11 -29.29
N THR A 247 17.35 -17.81 -29.19
CA THR A 247 18.36 -16.82 -28.84
C THR A 247 18.01 -16.17 -27.51
N MET A 248 19.02 -15.72 -26.76
CA MET A 248 18.85 -14.97 -25.52
C MET A 248 18.06 -13.64 -25.69
N LYS A 249 17.68 -13.27 -26.92
CA LYS A 249 16.85 -12.09 -27.25
C LYS A 249 15.35 -12.39 -27.29
N ASP A 250 14.92 -13.63 -27.05
CA ASP A 250 13.51 -14.05 -27.12
C ASP A 250 12.69 -13.77 -25.84
N GLU A 251 13.25 -13.09 -24.83
CA GLU A 251 12.61 -12.87 -23.51
C GLU A 251 11.18 -12.28 -23.60
N GLY A 252 10.85 -11.51 -24.64
CA GLY A 252 9.52 -10.91 -24.85
C GLY A 252 8.52 -11.75 -25.66
N ASN A 253 8.93 -12.91 -26.20
CA ASN A 253 8.10 -13.77 -27.05
C ASN A 253 7.85 -15.16 -26.45
N THR A 254 8.29 -15.40 -25.23
CA THR A 254 8.04 -16.67 -24.53
C THR A 254 6.73 -16.61 -23.75
N ILE A 255 6.03 -17.73 -23.68
CA ILE A 255 4.79 -17.87 -22.92
C ILE A 255 4.85 -19.15 -22.10
N VAL A 256 4.40 -19.04 -20.86
CA VAL A 256 4.23 -20.16 -19.93
C VAL A 256 2.74 -20.28 -19.60
N VAL A 257 2.19 -21.47 -19.80
CA VAL A 257 0.79 -21.78 -19.50
C VAL A 257 0.75 -22.90 -18.48
N LYS A 258 -0.11 -22.77 -17.47
CA LYS A 258 -0.31 -23.80 -16.45
C LYS A 258 -1.70 -24.39 -16.59
N LEU A 259 -1.77 -25.68 -16.91
CA LEU A 259 -3.01 -26.42 -17.14
C LEU A 259 -3.24 -27.42 -16.01
N ILE A 260 -4.50 -27.66 -15.66
CA ILE A 260 -4.93 -28.65 -14.67
C ILE A 260 -5.57 -29.82 -15.43
N ASP A 261 -5.23 -31.06 -15.04
CA ASP A 261 -5.82 -32.30 -15.57
C ASP A 261 -5.81 -32.42 -17.11
N ARG A 262 -4.77 -31.88 -17.76
CA ARG A 262 -4.62 -31.89 -19.22
C ARG A 262 -3.19 -32.29 -19.62
N ASP A 263 -3.06 -33.29 -20.49
CA ASP A 263 -1.77 -33.91 -20.86
C ASP A 263 -1.60 -34.23 -22.37
N ASP A 264 -2.56 -33.81 -23.20
CA ASP A 264 -2.67 -34.09 -24.64
C ASP A 264 -1.71 -33.28 -25.52
N LEU A 265 -1.13 -32.18 -25.01
CA LEU A 265 -0.22 -31.32 -25.77
C LEU A 265 1.21 -31.88 -25.82
N SER A 266 1.85 -31.71 -26.98
CA SER A 266 3.21 -32.16 -27.30
C SER A 266 4.07 -31.01 -27.85
N VAL A 267 5.39 -31.17 -27.75
CA VAL A 267 6.34 -30.22 -28.37
C VAL A 267 6.13 -30.19 -29.88
N GLY A 268 6.04 -28.97 -30.42
CA GLY A 268 5.76 -28.71 -31.83
C GLY A 268 4.28 -28.42 -32.13
N ASP A 269 3.36 -28.66 -31.19
CA ASP A 269 1.96 -28.33 -31.37
C ASP A 269 1.76 -26.82 -31.52
N VAL A 270 0.86 -26.43 -32.41
CA VAL A 270 0.43 -25.03 -32.60
C VAL A 270 -0.91 -24.86 -31.92
N VAL A 271 -0.97 -23.97 -30.94
CA VAL A 271 -2.15 -23.73 -30.11
C VAL A 271 -2.36 -22.23 -29.87
N TYR A 272 -3.50 -21.88 -29.31
CA TYR A 272 -3.86 -20.49 -29.04
C TYR A 272 -4.01 -20.26 -27.54
N ALA A 273 -3.34 -19.25 -27.00
CA ALA A 273 -3.45 -18.81 -25.63
C ALA A 273 -4.58 -17.78 -25.50
N ARG A 274 -5.63 -18.11 -24.75
CA ARG A 274 -6.75 -17.25 -24.45
C ARG A 274 -6.66 -16.70 -23.02
N PRO A 275 -6.24 -15.44 -22.83
CA PRO A 275 -6.17 -14.84 -21.50
C PRO A 275 -7.56 -14.66 -20.89
N LYS A 276 -7.73 -14.99 -19.61
CA LYS A 276 -8.96 -14.66 -18.87
C LYS A 276 -9.07 -13.16 -18.67
N LEU A 277 -10.11 -12.56 -19.25
CA LEU A 277 -10.33 -11.10 -19.26
C LEU A 277 -10.38 -10.45 -17.86
N SER A 278 -10.90 -11.17 -16.86
CA SER A 278 -10.99 -10.69 -15.47
C SER A 278 -9.67 -10.79 -14.69
N LYS A 279 -8.60 -11.26 -15.33
CA LYS A 279 -7.29 -11.55 -14.71
C LYS A 279 -6.13 -10.89 -15.44
N LEU A 280 -6.41 -9.92 -16.29
CA LEU A 280 -5.41 -9.16 -17.02
C LEU A 280 -4.72 -8.15 -16.08
N HIS A 281 -3.43 -7.95 -16.29
CA HIS A 281 -2.65 -6.91 -15.63
C HIS A 281 -1.99 -6.03 -16.68
N PHE A 282 -1.90 -4.74 -16.39
CA PHE A 282 -1.18 -3.78 -17.23
C PHE A 282 -0.30 -2.91 -16.35
N PHE A 283 0.89 -2.61 -16.84
CA PHE A 283 1.87 -1.79 -16.15
C PHE A 283 2.42 -0.75 -17.11
N ASP A 284 2.66 0.45 -16.61
CA ASP A 284 3.38 1.48 -17.33
C ASP A 284 4.79 0.99 -17.72
N LYS A 285 5.25 1.31 -18.93
CA LYS A 285 6.52 0.78 -19.46
C LYS A 285 7.75 1.36 -18.78
N GLU A 286 7.68 2.61 -18.31
CA GLU A 286 8.83 3.30 -17.72
C GLU A 286 8.88 3.13 -16.20
N THR A 287 7.75 3.35 -15.54
CA THR A 287 7.63 3.29 -14.07
C THR A 287 7.38 1.87 -13.55
N GLU A 288 6.91 0.96 -14.41
CA GLU A 288 6.50 -0.40 -14.06
C GLU A 288 5.36 -0.48 -13.02
N ILE A 289 4.67 0.63 -12.74
CA ILE A 289 3.53 0.71 -11.83
C ILE A 289 2.27 0.21 -12.55
N THR A 290 1.36 -0.44 -11.81
CA THR A 290 0.13 -0.96 -12.39
C THR A 290 -0.82 0.15 -12.87
N LEU A 291 -1.39 -0.05 -14.05
CA LEU A 291 -2.44 0.82 -14.63
C LEU A 291 -3.85 0.45 -14.15
N ILE A 292 -4.02 -0.72 -13.51
CA ILE A 292 -5.31 -1.19 -12.98
C ILE A 292 -5.22 -1.25 -11.46
N GLN A 293 -5.18 -0.08 -10.83
CA GLN A 293 -5.22 0.02 -9.37
C GLN A 293 -6.61 -0.37 -8.85
N LYS A 294 -6.67 -0.93 -7.63
CA LYS A 294 -7.94 -1.31 -6.98
C LYS A 294 -8.89 -0.10 -6.91
N ILE A 295 -8.36 1.02 -6.44
CA ILE A 295 -9.01 2.33 -6.49
C ILE A 295 -8.16 3.19 -7.44
N PRO A 296 -8.70 3.69 -8.56
CA PRO A 296 -7.98 4.62 -9.42
C PRO A 296 -7.49 5.83 -8.63
N PRO A 297 -6.27 6.35 -8.90
CA PRO A 297 -5.72 7.46 -8.14
C PRO A 297 -6.53 8.75 -8.32
N TYR A 298 -7.12 8.94 -9.50
CA TYR A 298 -7.93 10.09 -9.84
C TYR A 298 -8.88 9.75 -10.99
N ASN A 299 -9.87 10.62 -11.15
CA ASN A 299 -10.68 10.78 -12.34
C ASN A 299 -10.18 11.99 -13.11
N THR A 300 -10.24 11.95 -14.43
CA THR A 300 -10.08 13.12 -15.29
C THR A 300 -11.46 13.56 -15.76
N ILE A 301 -11.81 14.82 -15.50
CA ILE A 301 -13.06 15.43 -15.96
C ILE A 301 -12.72 16.64 -16.82
N GLU A 302 -13.07 16.57 -18.09
CA GLU A 302 -13.02 17.71 -19.00
C GLU A 302 -14.08 18.74 -18.61
N ALA A 303 -13.68 20.01 -18.62
CA ALA A 303 -14.54 21.11 -18.23
C ALA A 303 -14.24 22.39 -19.01
N GLU A 304 -15.18 23.32 -18.99
CA GLU A 304 -15.00 24.69 -19.45
C GLU A 304 -15.22 25.61 -18.26
N ILE A 305 -14.26 26.48 -17.96
CA ILE A 305 -14.41 27.48 -16.90
C ILE A 305 -14.65 28.83 -17.53
N SER A 306 -15.69 29.55 -17.10
CA SER A 306 -15.91 30.93 -17.51
C SER A 306 -16.66 31.71 -16.42
N ASN A 307 -16.24 32.94 -16.15
CA ASN A 307 -16.92 33.86 -15.21
C ASN A 307 -17.23 33.28 -13.82
N GLY A 308 -16.34 32.44 -13.27
CA GLY A 308 -16.55 31.78 -11.96
C GLY A 308 -17.53 30.61 -11.99
N THR A 309 -17.83 30.07 -13.18
CA THR A 309 -18.69 28.91 -13.38
C THR A 309 -17.92 27.80 -14.08
N LEU A 310 -18.19 26.56 -13.69
CA LEU A 310 -17.67 25.33 -14.25
C LEU A 310 -18.76 24.63 -15.04
N LYS A 311 -18.50 24.36 -16.31
CA LYS A 311 -19.36 23.52 -17.15
C LYS A 311 -18.68 22.19 -17.38
N ALA A 312 -19.24 21.13 -16.82
CA ALA A 312 -18.71 19.77 -16.92
C ALA A 312 -19.85 18.76 -16.82
N LEU A 313 -19.69 17.56 -17.40
CA LEU A 313 -20.66 16.47 -17.28
C LEU A 313 -22.11 16.89 -17.67
N GLY A 314 -22.24 17.78 -18.65
CA GLY A 314 -23.53 18.32 -19.11
C GLY A 314 -24.22 19.29 -18.16
N THR A 315 -23.59 19.67 -17.04
CA THR A 315 -24.15 20.58 -16.03
C THR A 315 -23.26 21.81 -15.86
N GLU A 316 -23.87 22.92 -15.43
CA GLU A 316 -23.18 24.17 -15.13
C GLU A 316 -23.30 24.47 -13.63
N VAL A 317 -22.15 24.63 -12.95
CA VAL A 317 -22.05 24.73 -11.49
C VAL A 317 -21.18 25.93 -11.12
N ARG A 318 -21.59 26.71 -10.12
CA ARG A 318 -20.78 27.84 -9.64
C ARG A 318 -19.54 27.35 -8.93
N LEU A 319 -18.37 27.83 -9.34
CA LEU A 319 -17.12 27.53 -8.65
C LEU A 319 -17.01 28.29 -7.33
N PRO A 320 -16.33 27.71 -6.33
CA PRO A 320 -15.92 28.45 -5.16
C PRO A 320 -15.02 29.64 -5.50
N ASP A 321 -15.09 30.69 -4.69
CA ASP A 321 -14.36 31.94 -4.92
C ASP A 321 -12.83 31.73 -5.00
N ALA A 322 -12.27 30.77 -4.25
CA ALA A 322 -10.85 30.44 -4.30
C ALA A 322 -10.40 29.96 -5.69
N LEU A 323 -11.24 29.17 -6.38
CA LEU A 323 -10.96 28.67 -7.72
C LEU A 323 -11.36 29.66 -8.81
N GLY A 324 -12.47 30.39 -8.62
CA GLY A 324 -12.93 31.40 -9.57
C GLY A 324 -11.89 32.48 -9.83
N LYS A 325 -11.12 32.88 -8.81
CA LYS A 325 -9.99 33.82 -8.96
C LYS A 325 -8.79 33.23 -9.70
N ALA A 326 -8.54 31.93 -9.55
CA ALA A 326 -7.40 31.24 -10.13
C ALA A 326 -7.60 30.93 -11.62
N ALA A 327 -8.84 30.75 -12.08
CA ALA A 327 -9.16 30.26 -13.42
C ALA A 327 -9.19 31.33 -14.54
N GLY A 328 -8.94 32.61 -14.24
CA GLY A 328 -8.83 33.68 -15.24
C GLY A 328 -10.10 33.92 -16.09
N ASN A 329 -9.94 34.49 -17.29
CA ASN A 329 -11.04 34.91 -18.19
C ASN A 329 -11.64 33.76 -19.05
N GLY A 330 -11.37 32.51 -18.69
CA GLY A 330 -12.04 31.33 -19.22
C GLY A 330 -11.32 30.57 -20.33
N GLY A 331 -11.71 29.30 -20.48
CA GLY A 331 -11.14 28.34 -21.41
C GLY A 331 -11.39 26.89 -21.00
N GLU A 332 -10.91 25.96 -21.83
CA GLU A 332 -10.90 24.53 -21.54
C GLU A 332 -10.01 24.24 -20.31
N ALA A 333 -10.51 23.36 -19.45
CA ALA A 333 -9.87 22.96 -18.22
C ALA A 333 -10.02 21.45 -18.00
N GLU A 334 -9.10 20.90 -17.22
CA GLU A 334 -9.10 19.50 -16.80
C GLU A 334 -9.12 19.46 -15.26
N LEU A 335 -10.07 18.73 -14.69
CA LEU A 335 -10.14 18.45 -13.26
C LEU A 335 -9.57 17.06 -12.98
N ILE A 336 -8.56 17.00 -12.13
CA ILE A 336 -8.01 15.74 -11.61
C ILE A 336 -8.62 15.50 -10.24
N VAL A 337 -9.60 14.60 -10.18
CA VAL A 337 -10.50 14.41 -9.02
C VAL A 337 -10.29 13.02 -8.41
N PRO A 338 -9.62 12.90 -7.25
CA PRO A 338 -9.53 11.63 -6.53
C PRO A 338 -10.92 11.04 -6.23
N PRO A 339 -11.13 9.72 -6.25
CA PRO A 339 -12.45 9.12 -5.97
C PRO A 339 -13.06 9.51 -4.62
N GLN A 340 -12.23 9.80 -3.61
CA GLN A 340 -12.66 10.30 -2.30
C GLN A 340 -13.12 11.77 -2.30
N ALA A 341 -12.80 12.55 -3.35
CA ALA A 341 -13.23 13.94 -3.48
C ALA A 341 -14.64 14.05 -4.12
N ILE A 342 -15.16 12.95 -4.68
CA ILE A 342 -16.55 12.85 -5.12
C ILE A 342 -17.40 12.42 -3.92
N VAL A 343 -18.19 13.35 -3.40
CA VAL A 343 -19.04 13.14 -2.23
C VAL A 343 -20.51 13.29 -2.59
N LYS A 344 -21.41 12.69 -1.82
CA LYS A 344 -22.85 12.86 -2.03
C LYS A 344 -23.23 14.35 -2.02
N GLY A 345 -24.01 14.77 -3.01
CA GLY A 345 -24.32 16.18 -3.26
C GLY A 345 -25.30 16.36 -4.40
N ASP A 346 -25.44 17.59 -4.90
CA ASP A 346 -26.50 17.95 -5.85
C ASP A 346 -25.97 18.67 -7.11
N ASP A 347 -24.65 18.83 -7.25
CA ASP A 347 -24.03 19.57 -8.36
C ASP A 347 -24.08 18.78 -9.67
N PHE A 348 -23.87 17.46 -9.59
CA PHE A 348 -23.84 16.55 -10.72
C PHE A 348 -24.68 15.31 -10.44
N ARG A 349 -25.17 14.65 -11.50
CA ARG A 349 -25.89 13.38 -11.42
C ARG A 349 -25.41 12.42 -12.50
N LEU A 350 -25.07 11.21 -12.09
CA LEU A 350 -24.70 10.11 -12.99
C LEU A 350 -25.27 8.79 -12.46
N GLN A 351 -25.56 7.88 -13.37
CA GLN A 351 -26.04 6.55 -13.00
C GLN A 351 -24.91 5.68 -12.45
N VAL A 352 -25.16 4.97 -11.36
CA VAL A 352 -24.27 3.93 -10.84
C VAL A 352 -24.39 2.70 -11.74
N ALA A 353 -23.38 2.45 -12.58
CA ALA A 353 -23.36 1.29 -13.45
C ALA A 353 -23.02 0.00 -12.70
N ARG A 354 -22.09 0.10 -11.74
CA ARG A 354 -21.55 -1.04 -11.00
C ARG A 354 -20.96 -0.59 -9.67
N ILE A 355 -20.95 -1.48 -8.68
CA ILE A 355 -20.21 -1.29 -7.43
C ILE A 355 -19.24 -2.46 -7.22
N GLU A 356 -18.02 -2.16 -6.81
CA GLU A 356 -17.06 -3.17 -6.35
C GLU A 356 -16.56 -2.87 -4.94
N LYS A 357 -16.09 -3.91 -4.24
CA LYS A 357 -15.37 -3.74 -2.98
C LYS A 357 -13.87 -3.64 -3.23
N ALA A 358 -13.28 -2.51 -2.85
CA ALA A 358 -11.85 -2.24 -2.96
C ALA A 358 -11.33 -1.75 -1.61
N ASP A 359 -10.38 -2.48 -1.02
CA ASP A 359 -9.75 -2.18 0.27
C ASP A 359 -10.74 -1.85 1.41
N GLY A 360 -11.85 -2.60 1.44
CA GLY A 360 -12.90 -2.46 2.45
C GLY A 360 -13.88 -1.31 2.21
N LYS A 361 -13.75 -0.58 1.09
CA LYS A 361 -14.64 0.50 0.66
C LYS A 361 -15.45 0.07 -0.57
N ASN A 362 -16.60 0.70 -0.79
CA ASN A 362 -17.39 0.50 -2.01
C ASN A 362 -16.95 1.54 -3.05
N LEU A 363 -16.45 1.07 -4.19
CA LEU A 363 -16.08 1.89 -5.33
C LEU A 363 -17.21 1.80 -6.36
N ALA A 364 -17.91 2.91 -6.58
CA ALA A 364 -18.95 3.05 -7.58
C ALA A 364 -18.36 3.48 -8.92
N TYR A 365 -18.85 2.85 -9.99
CA TYR A 365 -18.59 3.20 -11.38
C TYR A 365 -19.75 4.07 -11.86
N LEU A 366 -19.54 5.38 -11.93
CA LEU A 366 -20.52 6.36 -12.36
C LEU A 366 -20.42 6.53 -13.89
N LYS A 367 -21.49 6.18 -14.61
CA LYS A 367 -21.50 6.18 -16.07
C LYS A 367 -21.55 7.60 -16.62
N ASN A 368 -20.55 7.99 -17.41
CA ASN A 368 -20.47 9.28 -18.11
C ASN A 368 -20.24 9.05 -19.61
N GLY A 369 -21.32 9.05 -20.39
CA GLY A 369 -21.26 8.67 -21.80
C GLY A 369 -20.68 7.25 -21.97
N ASP A 370 -19.55 7.16 -22.67
CA ASP A 370 -18.83 5.91 -22.92
C ASP A 370 -17.66 5.67 -21.95
N HIS A 371 -17.54 6.47 -20.89
CA HIS A 371 -16.50 6.35 -19.86
C HIS A 371 -17.12 6.22 -18.46
N TYR A 372 -16.27 5.95 -17.47
CA TYR A 372 -16.66 5.87 -16.08
C TYR A 372 -15.89 6.88 -15.23
N LEU A 373 -16.59 7.50 -14.28
CA LEU A 373 -15.97 8.12 -13.12
C LEU A 373 -16.07 7.16 -11.94
N PHE A 374 -15.14 7.28 -11.02
CA PHE A 374 -14.98 6.42 -9.86
C PHE A 374 -15.19 7.24 -8.59
N ALA A 375 -16.11 6.79 -7.74
CA ALA A 375 -16.42 7.44 -6.46
C ALA A 375 -16.42 6.42 -5.32
N LEU A 376 -15.91 6.79 -4.16
CA LEU A 376 -16.07 5.99 -2.95
C LEU A 376 -17.42 6.31 -2.31
N VAL A 377 -18.28 5.31 -2.19
CA VAL A 377 -19.67 5.48 -1.74
C VAL A 377 -19.96 4.68 -0.47
N ASP A 378 -20.98 5.11 0.27
CA ASP A 378 -21.46 4.42 1.46
C ASP A 378 -22.22 3.12 1.10
N ASP A 379 -22.42 2.23 2.08
CA ASP A 379 -23.11 0.94 1.92
C ASP A 379 -24.58 1.04 1.43
N GLY A 380 -25.18 2.23 1.45
CA GLY A 380 -26.57 2.45 1.05
C GLY A 380 -26.80 2.68 -0.46
N VAL A 381 -25.73 2.83 -1.25
CA VAL A 381 -25.81 3.06 -2.70
C VAL A 381 -25.86 1.72 -3.45
N SER A 382 -26.73 1.63 -4.45
CA SER A 382 -26.97 0.41 -5.23
C SER A 382 -26.72 0.61 -6.72
N GLU A 383 -26.46 -0.48 -7.45
CA GLU A 383 -26.37 -0.46 -8.91
C GLU A 383 -27.71 -0.04 -9.53
N GLY A 384 -27.65 0.84 -10.53
CA GLY A 384 -28.80 1.44 -11.19
C GLY A 384 -29.29 2.74 -10.56
N ASP A 385 -28.83 3.10 -9.35
CA ASP A 385 -29.19 4.36 -8.70
C ASP A 385 -28.74 5.57 -9.54
N ASP A 386 -29.55 6.63 -9.51
CA ASP A 386 -29.14 7.96 -9.98
C ASP A 386 -28.42 8.68 -8.83
N TYR A 387 -27.09 8.75 -8.91
CA TYR A 387 -26.25 9.24 -7.83
C TYR A 387 -25.95 10.72 -7.99
N GLY A 388 -26.53 11.53 -7.10
CA GLY A 388 -26.19 12.93 -6.93
C GLY A 388 -24.87 13.11 -6.19
N PHE A 389 -23.96 13.90 -6.75
CA PHE A 389 -22.67 14.18 -6.14
C PHE A 389 -22.20 15.63 -6.33
N SER A 390 -21.29 16.02 -5.46
CA SER A 390 -20.54 17.27 -5.48
C SER A 390 -19.04 16.96 -5.41
N ILE A 391 -18.21 17.91 -5.81
CA ILE A 391 -16.75 17.78 -5.79
C ILE A 391 -16.17 18.59 -4.63
N LEU A 392 -15.31 17.97 -3.81
CA LEU A 392 -14.50 18.65 -2.81
C LEU A 392 -13.33 19.37 -3.49
N TYR A 393 -13.57 20.62 -3.88
CA TYR A 393 -12.65 21.44 -4.67
C TYR A 393 -11.29 21.71 -4.01
N ASP A 394 -11.17 21.56 -2.69
CA ASP A 394 -9.89 21.65 -1.96
C ASP A 394 -9.04 20.38 -2.06
N LYS A 395 -9.58 19.31 -2.64
CA LYS A 395 -8.92 18.00 -2.79
C LYS A 395 -8.55 17.66 -4.24
N ILE A 396 -8.72 18.59 -5.17
CA ILE A 396 -8.53 18.34 -6.60
C ILE A 396 -7.42 19.22 -7.18
N THR A 397 -6.89 18.79 -8.33
CA THR A 397 -6.07 19.66 -9.17
C THR A 397 -6.94 20.20 -10.30
N VAL A 398 -6.79 21.49 -10.63
CA VAL A 398 -7.41 22.12 -11.79
C VAL A 398 -6.32 22.57 -12.74
N LYS A 399 -6.38 22.14 -14.01
CA LYS A 399 -5.41 22.49 -15.04
C LYS A 399 -6.06 23.21 -16.21
N ALA A 400 -5.31 24.07 -16.88
CA ALA A 400 -5.63 24.61 -18.20
C ALA A 400 -4.42 24.38 -19.12
N GLY A 401 -4.51 23.37 -20.00
CA GLY A 401 -3.35 22.83 -20.69
C GLY A 401 -2.29 22.33 -19.70
N GLU A 402 -1.04 22.77 -19.85
CA GLU A 402 0.05 22.42 -18.92
C GLU A 402 0.06 23.24 -17.62
N GLN A 403 -0.73 24.33 -17.55
CA GLN A 403 -0.73 25.21 -16.38
C GLN A 403 -1.63 24.64 -15.27
N VAL A 404 -1.06 24.47 -14.08
CA VAL A 404 -1.84 24.16 -12.86
C VAL A 404 -2.42 25.45 -12.30
N LEU A 405 -3.75 25.57 -12.33
CA LEU A 405 -4.50 26.71 -11.81
C LEU A 405 -4.73 26.58 -10.29
N ALA A 406 -4.98 25.35 -9.83
CA ALA A 406 -5.14 25.05 -8.42
C ALA A 406 -4.64 23.64 -8.10
N SER A 407 -4.09 23.49 -6.89
CA SER A 407 -3.61 22.21 -6.36
C SER A 407 -4.42 21.81 -5.13
N PRO A 408 -4.48 20.50 -4.81
CA PRO A 408 -5.07 20.02 -3.58
C PRO A 408 -4.40 20.65 -2.35
N ILE A 409 -5.19 20.90 -1.31
CA ILE A 409 -4.69 21.33 -0.02
C ILE A 409 -4.38 20.06 0.81
N ASP A 410 -3.09 19.84 1.06
CA ASP A 410 -2.56 18.76 1.90
C ASP A 410 -3.28 18.69 3.24
N ASP A 411 -3.60 17.52 3.78
CA ASP A 411 -4.27 17.44 5.09
C ASP A 411 -3.37 17.86 6.25
N GLU A 412 -2.05 17.69 6.13
CA GLU A 412 -1.10 18.06 7.19
C GLU A 412 -0.63 19.51 7.09
N VAL A 413 -0.48 20.15 8.23
CA VAL A 413 0.24 21.41 8.41
C VAL A 413 1.64 21.12 8.94
N SER A 414 2.64 21.62 8.24
CA SER A 414 4.05 21.45 8.60
C SER A 414 4.56 22.71 9.28
N LEU A 415 4.95 22.58 10.55
CA LEU A 415 5.50 23.63 11.40
C LEU A 415 6.95 23.29 11.78
N GLN A 416 7.80 24.29 11.89
CA GLN A 416 9.16 24.15 12.40
C GLN A 416 9.22 24.55 13.86
N GLY A 417 10.05 23.87 14.63
CA GLY A 417 10.21 24.19 16.04
C GLY A 417 11.37 23.47 16.70
N ARG A 418 11.50 23.66 18.01
CA ARG A 418 12.50 23.00 18.86
C ARG A 418 11.84 22.04 19.82
N PHE A 419 12.61 21.06 20.27
CA PHE A 419 12.19 20.12 21.28
C PHE A 419 12.85 20.50 22.60
N SER A 420 12.09 20.52 23.70
CA SER A 420 12.63 20.85 25.02
C SER A 420 12.12 19.90 26.11
N LYS A 421 12.72 19.98 27.30
CA LYS A 421 12.34 19.19 28.47
C LYS A 421 12.28 20.07 29.73
N LYS A 422 11.42 19.70 30.67
CA LYS A 422 11.40 20.22 32.04
C LYS A 422 11.35 19.05 33.02
N GLU A 423 12.16 19.12 34.08
CA GLU A 423 12.09 18.17 35.19
C GLU A 423 11.10 18.69 36.23
N MET A 424 10.08 17.89 36.55
CA MET A 424 9.07 18.21 37.54
C MET A 424 9.04 17.14 38.63
N LYS A 425 8.50 17.51 39.81
CA LYS A 425 8.27 16.58 40.91
C LYS A 425 6.81 16.16 40.92
N GLU A 426 6.55 14.89 40.67
CA GLU A 426 5.23 14.29 40.76
C GLU A 426 5.27 13.16 41.81
N ASN A 427 4.40 13.21 42.81
CA ASN A 427 4.35 12.21 43.89
C ASN A 427 5.69 11.93 44.59
N GLY A 428 6.61 12.90 44.61
CA GLY A 428 7.95 12.78 45.20
C GLY A 428 9.02 12.20 44.26
N GLU A 429 8.63 11.73 43.07
CA GLU A 429 9.55 11.26 42.02
C GLU A 429 9.84 12.37 41.01
N ARG A 430 11.04 12.31 40.41
CA ARG A 430 11.43 13.24 39.34
C ARG A 430 10.92 12.67 38.01
N VAL A 431 10.07 13.43 37.34
CA VAL A 431 9.51 13.09 36.04
C VAL A 431 9.95 14.11 35.02
N LEU A 432 10.33 13.63 33.83
CA LEU A 432 10.66 14.49 32.70
C LEU A 432 9.40 14.71 31.86
N HIS A 433 9.05 15.98 31.67
CA HIS A 433 8.04 16.42 30.71
C HIS A 433 8.76 16.97 29.49
N PHE A 434 8.20 16.70 28.32
CA PHE A 434 8.79 17.08 27.05
C PHE A 434 7.84 18.02 26.32
N TYR A 435 8.40 18.92 25.51
CA TYR A 435 7.61 19.94 24.84
C TYR A 435 8.05 20.17 23.40
N TYR A 436 7.09 20.53 22.56
CA TYR A 436 7.29 21.06 21.22
C TYR A 436 7.16 22.58 21.26
N ASP A 437 8.24 23.28 20.98
CA ASP A 437 8.31 24.74 20.96
C ASP A 437 8.22 25.25 19.52
N ILE A 438 7.13 25.93 19.18
CA ILE A 438 6.82 26.45 17.85
C ILE A 438 6.63 27.96 17.96
N GLY A 439 7.63 28.72 17.53
CA GLY A 439 7.66 30.16 17.77
C GLY A 439 7.56 30.49 19.25
N ASP A 440 6.47 31.11 19.66
CA ASP A 440 6.12 31.49 21.03
C ASP A 440 5.11 30.53 21.70
N TYR A 441 4.70 29.47 21.02
CA TYR A 441 3.78 28.46 21.54
C TYR A 441 4.53 27.19 21.97
N THR A 442 4.38 26.80 23.23
CA THR A 442 4.96 25.57 23.80
C THR A 442 3.85 24.57 24.06
N ILE A 443 3.97 23.38 23.49
CA ILE A 443 2.97 22.31 23.57
C ILE A 443 3.58 21.15 24.33
N GLU A 444 2.86 20.61 25.31
CA GLU A 444 3.33 19.39 25.98
C GLU A 444 3.24 18.19 25.02
N ALA A 445 4.37 17.51 24.85
CA ALA A 445 4.45 16.32 24.00
C ALA A 445 3.86 15.11 24.72
N ASP A 446 3.24 14.20 23.96
CA ASP A 446 2.92 12.88 24.49
C ASP A 446 4.17 12.21 25.08
N LYS A 447 4.00 11.57 26.24
CA LYS A 447 5.09 10.99 27.02
C LYS A 447 5.88 9.98 26.21
N GLU A 448 5.22 9.12 25.45
CA GLU A 448 5.89 8.09 24.64
C GLU A 448 6.73 8.73 23.54
N ASN A 449 6.19 9.73 22.85
CA ASN A 449 6.89 10.45 21.79
C ASN A 449 8.09 11.23 22.33
N GLY A 450 7.93 11.91 23.46
CA GLY A 450 9.01 12.64 24.11
C GLY A 450 10.18 11.72 24.51
N TYR A 451 9.90 10.55 25.08
CA TYR A 451 10.93 9.57 25.39
C TYR A 451 11.56 8.94 24.14
N LYS A 452 10.80 8.69 23.07
CA LYS A 452 11.34 8.22 21.78
C LYS A 452 12.37 9.20 21.24
N ILE A 453 12.02 10.47 21.10
CA ILE A 453 12.91 11.50 20.57
C ILE A 453 14.17 11.63 21.44
N ASN A 454 13.99 11.70 22.75
CA ASN A 454 15.10 11.74 23.71
C ASN A 454 16.00 10.49 23.66
N SER A 455 15.47 9.32 23.29
CA SER A 455 16.27 8.08 23.22
C SER A 455 17.19 8.01 22.01
N ILE A 456 16.92 8.78 20.95
CA ILE A 456 17.67 8.72 19.67
C ILE A 456 19.07 9.31 19.84
N ASP A 457 19.17 10.55 20.33
CA ASP A 457 20.46 11.27 20.44
C ASP A 457 20.63 11.98 21.79
N LYS A 458 19.86 11.59 22.82
CA LYS A 458 19.92 12.11 24.20
C LYS A 458 20.01 13.64 24.23
N ASP A 459 21.10 14.20 24.76
CA ASP A 459 21.22 15.64 24.97
C ASP A 459 21.30 16.45 23.67
N ARG A 460 21.70 15.82 22.56
CA ARG A 460 21.78 16.53 21.26
C ARG A 460 20.43 16.74 20.61
N CYS A 461 19.40 15.98 21.01
CA CYS A 461 18.08 16.12 20.41
C CYS A 461 17.47 17.51 20.68
N TYR A 462 17.93 18.23 21.72
CA TYR A 462 17.44 19.57 22.07
C TYR A 462 18.08 20.70 21.27
N ASP A 463 19.15 20.43 20.53
CA ASP A 463 19.87 21.41 19.71
C ASP A 463 19.33 21.49 18.27
N TYR A 464 18.38 20.63 17.91
CA TYR A 464 17.88 20.47 16.55
C TYR A 464 16.59 21.24 16.30
N THR A 465 16.42 21.68 15.06
CA THR A 465 15.13 22.11 14.52
C THR A 465 14.40 20.89 13.97
N TYR A 466 13.18 20.69 14.40
CA TYR A 466 12.30 19.62 13.93
C TYR A 466 11.24 20.19 12.99
N ARG A 467 10.71 19.29 12.16
CA ARG A 467 9.48 19.52 11.43
C ARG A 467 8.37 18.76 12.16
N TYR A 468 7.41 19.51 12.69
CA TYR A 468 6.19 19.02 13.32
C TYR A 468 5.07 19.03 12.29
N ALA A 469 4.49 17.86 12.03
CA ALA A 469 3.34 17.73 11.15
C ALA A 469 2.11 17.42 11.98
N VAL A 470 1.04 18.17 11.73
CA VAL A 470 -0.24 18.05 12.45
C VAL A 470 -1.35 17.99 11.41
N ASP A 471 -2.27 17.05 11.56
CA ASP A 471 -3.48 17.03 10.74
C ASP A 471 -4.26 18.34 10.92
N ARG A 472 -4.57 19.04 9.84
CA ARG A 472 -5.22 20.36 9.89
C ARG A 472 -6.58 20.31 10.58
N ASP A 473 -7.26 19.16 10.56
CA ASP A 473 -8.57 18.99 11.21
C ASP A 473 -8.45 18.89 12.73
N ARG A 474 -7.24 18.69 13.24
CA ARG A 474 -6.91 18.74 14.68
C ARG A 474 -6.51 20.14 15.15
N ILE A 475 -6.28 21.08 14.24
CA ILE A 475 -6.00 22.47 14.58
C ILE A 475 -7.32 23.20 14.78
N ARG A 476 -7.56 23.62 16.03
CA ARG A 476 -8.75 24.39 16.41
C ARG A 476 -8.41 25.86 16.60
N THR A 477 -9.31 26.74 16.19
CA THR A 477 -9.31 28.13 16.64
C THR A 477 -9.77 28.19 18.10
N VAL A 478 -9.07 28.96 18.93
CA VAL A 478 -9.38 29.12 20.35
C VAL A 478 -9.63 30.60 20.68
N PRO A 479 -10.46 30.90 21.69
CA PRO A 479 -10.68 32.28 22.13
C PRO A 479 -9.41 32.95 22.67
N ASP A 480 -9.41 34.27 22.68
CA ASP A 480 -8.36 35.07 23.32
C ASP A 480 -8.24 34.72 24.81
N GLY A 481 -7.01 34.42 25.25
CA GLY A 481 -6.70 34.08 26.64
C GLY A 481 -6.53 32.58 26.93
N GLU A 482 -6.90 31.69 26.01
CA GLU A 482 -6.44 30.29 26.02
C GLU A 482 -5.01 30.19 25.47
N ASP A 483 -4.27 29.17 25.90
CA ASP A 483 -2.96 28.85 25.36
C ASP A 483 -3.09 28.44 23.88
N GLY A 484 -2.27 29.04 23.03
CA GLY A 484 -2.30 28.81 21.60
C GLY A 484 -1.25 29.64 20.87
N LEU A 485 -1.09 29.35 19.58
CA LEU A 485 -0.24 30.10 18.67
C LEU A 485 -1.02 31.26 18.06
N ASP A 486 -0.55 32.48 18.29
CA ASP A 486 -1.10 33.68 17.66
C ASP A 486 -0.66 33.74 16.19
N VAL A 487 -1.65 33.91 15.31
CA VAL A 487 -1.40 33.99 13.87
C VAL A 487 -2.14 35.16 13.24
N LYS A 488 -1.49 35.81 12.27
CA LYS A 488 -2.09 36.84 11.43
C LYS A 488 -2.68 36.20 10.18
N ILE A 489 -3.93 36.51 9.86
CA ILE A 489 -4.58 36.06 8.64
C ILE A 489 -4.14 36.97 7.49
N LEU A 490 -3.52 36.36 6.47
CA LEU A 490 -3.03 37.04 5.27
C LEU A 490 -4.06 37.01 4.15
N GLU A 491 -4.76 35.88 4.00
CA GLU A 491 -5.70 35.62 2.91
C GLU A 491 -6.71 34.56 3.34
N LYS A 492 -7.96 34.67 2.86
CA LYS A 492 -9.00 33.65 3.01
C LYS A 492 -9.28 32.99 1.66
N LEU A 493 -9.43 31.67 1.68
CA LEU A 493 -9.67 30.83 0.52
C LEU A 493 -10.96 30.02 0.77
N ASP A 494 -12.05 30.45 0.14
CA ASP A 494 -13.34 29.76 0.23
C ASP A 494 -13.46 28.72 -0.90
N TYR A 495 -13.53 27.44 -0.51
CA TYR A 495 -13.72 26.28 -1.38
C TYR A 495 -15.17 25.74 -1.36
N GLY A 496 -16.13 26.53 -0.87
CA GLY A 496 -17.54 26.19 -0.87
C GLY A 496 -17.92 25.40 0.38
N ALA A 497 -17.56 24.13 0.47
CA ALA A 497 -17.84 23.31 1.65
C ALA A 497 -16.95 23.67 2.85
N VAL A 498 -15.76 24.21 2.58
CA VAL A 498 -14.73 24.52 3.58
C VAL A 498 -14.07 25.86 3.25
N CYS A 499 -13.63 26.59 4.28
CA CYS A 499 -12.84 27.79 4.14
C CYS A 499 -11.49 27.60 4.84
N TYR A 500 -10.43 28.07 4.19
CA TYR A 500 -9.09 28.09 4.73
C TYR A 500 -8.60 29.52 4.88
N ALA A 501 -7.72 29.74 5.85
CA ALA A 501 -6.96 30.98 5.96
C ALA A 501 -5.48 30.69 5.79
N LYS A 502 -4.81 31.44 4.91
CA LYS A 502 -3.35 31.54 4.89
C LYS A 502 -2.96 32.43 6.04
N VAL A 503 -2.22 31.87 6.99
CA VAL A 503 -1.85 32.55 8.22
C VAL A 503 -0.34 32.62 8.37
N GLN A 504 0.13 33.62 9.11
CA GLN A 504 1.52 33.79 9.47
C GLN A 504 1.66 33.84 10.99
N ALA A 505 2.48 32.95 11.54
CA ALA A 505 2.86 32.97 12.96
C ALA A 505 3.90 34.08 13.24
N ASN A 506 4.07 34.40 14.53
CA ASN A 506 4.96 35.48 14.98
C ASN A 506 6.43 35.27 14.60
N ASP A 507 6.86 34.02 14.42
CA ASP A 507 8.21 33.66 13.95
C ASP A 507 8.38 33.71 12.42
N GLY A 508 7.33 34.13 11.70
CA GLY A 508 7.31 34.31 10.26
C GLY A 508 6.83 33.08 9.47
N GLN A 509 6.64 31.93 10.12
CA GLN A 509 6.15 30.72 9.45
C GLN A 509 4.75 30.94 8.87
N THR A 510 4.56 30.51 7.63
CA THR A 510 3.28 30.67 6.91
C THR A 510 2.69 29.31 6.56
N PHE A 511 1.41 29.13 6.83
CA PHE A 511 0.70 27.87 6.60
C PHE A 511 -0.81 28.10 6.44
N LEU A 512 -1.54 27.05 6.08
CA LEU A 512 -3.00 27.07 5.94
C LEU A 512 -3.67 26.41 7.13
N ILE A 513 -4.71 27.04 7.67
CA ILE A 513 -5.60 26.48 8.69
C ILE A 513 -7.04 26.48 8.19
N LYS A 514 -7.88 25.58 8.70
CA LYS A 514 -9.34 25.70 8.53
C LYS A 514 -9.83 26.88 9.37
N ILE A 515 -10.80 27.62 8.84
CA ILE A 515 -11.42 28.75 9.54
C ILE A 515 -12.92 28.79 9.26
N ASP A 516 -13.70 29.30 10.20
CA ASP A 516 -15.11 29.55 9.97
C ASP A 516 -15.30 30.59 8.87
N LYS A 517 -16.27 30.35 7.99
CA LYS A 517 -16.59 31.24 6.87
C LYS A 517 -16.90 32.67 7.31
N ASP A 518 -17.56 32.80 8.46
CA ASP A 518 -18.03 34.06 9.01
C ASP A 518 -16.99 34.77 9.90
N HIS A 519 -15.78 34.20 10.05
CA HIS A 519 -14.71 34.86 10.80
C HIS A 519 -14.35 36.18 10.13
N ASP A 520 -14.42 37.32 10.81
CA ASP A 520 -14.18 38.65 10.22
C ASP A 520 -12.86 39.31 10.69
N GLY A 521 -12.12 38.66 11.60
CA GLY A 521 -10.86 39.18 12.14
C GLY A 521 -9.65 39.00 11.20
N ASP A 522 -8.63 39.86 11.38
CA ASP A 522 -7.31 39.75 10.73
C ASP A 522 -6.32 38.89 11.53
N ARG A 523 -6.77 38.34 12.65
CA ARG A 523 -6.02 37.47 13.55
C ARG A 523 -6.87 36.27 13.98
N ALA A 524 -6.17 35.20 14.34
CA ALA A 524 -6.73 34.05 15.00
C ALA A 524 -5.69 33.51 16.00
N ARG A 525 -6.17 32.81 17.02
CA ARG A 525 -5.33 31.98 17.88
C ARG A 525 -5.68 30.53 17.63
N ILE A 526 -4.67 29.69 17.46
CA ILE A 526 -4.85 28.26 17.16
C ILE A 526 -4.20 27.36 18.20
N ALA A 527 -4.79 26.20 18.44
CA ALA A 527 -4.25 25.19 19.34
C ALA A 527 -4.46 23.79 18.77
N PHE A 528 -3.61 22.86 19.21
CA PHE A 528 -3.69 21.42 18.90
C PHE A 528 -2.99 20.65 20.03
N ASP A 529 -3.33 19.37 20.17
CA ASP A 529 -2.77 18.49 21.20
C ASP A 529 -1.39 17.96 20.78
N GLY A 530 -0.47 17.81 21.73
CA GLY A 530 0.83 17.20 21.47
C GLY A 530 0.76 15.72 21.07
N SER A 531 -0.34 15.01 21.37
CA SER A 531 -0.58 13.66 20.87
C SER A 531 -0.84 13.60 19.36
N ASP A 532 -1.29 14.72 18.77
CA ASP A 532 -1.60 14.82 17.34
C ASP A 532 -0.37 15.25 16.51
N VAL A 533 0.78 15.47 17.15
CA VAL A 533 2.00 15.92 16.49
C VAL A 533 2.86 14.72 16.05
N SER A 534 3.05 14.60 14.74
CA SER A 534 4.08 13.76 14.14
C SER A 534 5.40 14.53 14.06
N VAL A 535 6.52 13.92 14.46
CA VAL A 535 7.82 14.61 14.52
C VAL A 535 8.76 14.03 13.48
N TYR A 536 9.33 14.90 12.64
CA TYR A 536 10.31 14.56 11.63
C TYR A 536 11.64 15.25 11.94
N SER A 537 12.72 14.46 11.89
CA SER A 537 14.07 15.02 11.98
C SER A 537 14.45 15.63 10.64
N THR A 538 14.72 16.93 10.63
CA THR A 538 15.22 17.64 9.43
C THR A 538 16.63 17.19 9.01
N ARG A 539 17.35 16.47 9.88
CA ARG A 539 18.74 16.04 9.63
C ARG A 539 18.84 14.68 8.95
N ILE A 540 17.98 13.73 9.31
CA ILE A 540 17.99 12.36 8.78
C ILE A 540 16.77 12.07 7.91
N ASP A 541 15.94 13.09 7.65
CA ASP A 541 14.71 13.05 6.86
C ASP A 541 13.83 11.83 7.18
N MET A 542 13.62 11.62 8.49
CA MET A 542 12.92 10.45 9.00
C MET A 542 11.86 10.87 10.02
N LYS A 543 10.67 10.27 9.93
CA LYS A 543 9.64 10.33 10.96
C LYS A 543 10.15 9.63 12.22
N LEU A 544 10.18 10.35 13.33
CA LEU A 544 10.63 9.85 14.64
C LEU A 544 9.47 9.27 15.46
N CYS A 545 8.31 9.91 15.37
CA CYS A 545 7.07 9.46 15.99
C CYS A 545 5.86 9.94 15.20
#